data_AF-A0AAW8KJK4-F1
#
_entry.id   AF-A0AAW8KJK4-F1
#
_cell.length_a   1.000
_cell.length_b   1.000
_cell.length_c   1.000
_cell.angle_alpha   90.00
_cell.angle_beta   90.00
_cell.angle_gamma   90.00
#
_symmetry.space_group_name_H-M   'P 1'
#
loop_
_entity.id
_entity.type
_entity.pdbx_description
1 polymer ?
#
loop_
_entity_poly.entity_id
_entity_poly.type
_entity_poly.pdbx_seq_one_letter_code
_entity_poly.pdbx_strand_id
1 'polypeptide(L)' 'MDDFILENRIDNIVLGCTHYPLLTSNFKRKYPNLRIINPSEEVVYRIKRVLKSRDMLAKDSKF' A
#
# COMPACT_ATOMS: atom_id res chain seq x y z
N MET A 1 21.05 -1.59 -3.21
CA MET A 1 19.59 -1.63 -3.54
C MET A 1 19.36 -1.03 -4.91
N ASP A 2 20.04 0.06 -5.25
CA ASP A 2 19.99 0.66 -6.59
C ASP A 2 20.36 -0.36 -7.69
N ASP A 3 21.47 -1.09 -7.53
CA ASP A 3 21.89 -2.14 -8.50
C ASP A 3 20.84 -3.24 -8.64
N PHE A 4 20.29 -3.72 -7.52
CA PHE A 4 19.26 -4.76 -7.52
C PHE A 4 17.98 -4.33 -8.27
N ILE A 5 17.55 -3.08 -8.12
CA ILE A 5 16.38 -2.55 -8.82
C ILE A 5 16.66 -2.41 -10.32
N LEU A 6 17.85 -1.95 -10.69
CA LEU A 6 18.25 -1.74 -12.09
C LEU A 6 18.45 -3.07 -12.83
N GLU A 7 19.20 -4.00 -12.24
CA GLU A 7 19.51 -5.31 -12.82
C GLU A 7 18.25 -6.15 -13.04
N ASN A 8 17.33 -6.12 -12.07
CA ASN A 8 16.07 -6.87 -12.14
C ASN A 8 14.93 -6.08 -12.77
N ARG A 9 15.18 -4.85 -13.22
CA ARG A 9 14.17 -3.94 -13.81
C ARG A 9 12.89 -3.89 -12.97
N ILE A 10 13.06 -3.62 -11.68
CA ILE A 10 11.93 -3.60 -10.74
C ILE A 10 11.16 -2.30 -10.91
N ASP A 11 9.96 -2.41 -11.47
CA ASP A 11 9.05 -1.28 -11.64
C ASP A 11 8.02 -1.16 -10.50
N ASN A 12 7.84 -2.22 -9.69
CA ASN A 12 6.81 -2.29 -8.65
C ASN A 12 7.37 -2.83 -7.33
N ILE A 13 7.05 -2.19 -6.20
CA ILE A 13 7.38 -2.68 -4.85
C ILE A 13 6.14 -2.66 -3.97
N VAL A 14 5.92 -3.74 -3.23
CA VAL A 14 4.91 -3.84 -2.17
C VAL A 14 5.56 -3.50 -0.83
N LEU A 15 4.95 -2.57 -0.08
CA LEU A 15 5.38 -2.23 1.28
C LEU A 15 4.87 -3.27 2.29
N GLY A 16 5.56 -4.41 2.37
CA GLY A 16 5.10 -5.58 3.16
C GLY A 16 5.14 -5.45 4.69
N CYS A 17 5.62 -4.34 5.25
CA CYS A 17 5.62 -4.09 6.69
C CYS A 17 4.70 -2.91 7.02
N THR A 18 3.96 -3.01 8.12
CA THR A 18 2.97 -2.01 8.56
C THR A 18 3.55 -0.61 8.77
N HIS A 19 4.86 -0.47 8.99
CA HIS A 19 5.54 0.81 9.23
C HIS A 19 6.06 1.50 7.96
N TYR A 20 6.26 0.75 6.88
CA TYR A 20 6.86 1.28 5.65
C TYR A 20 6.04 2.32 4.89
N PRO A 21 4.70 2.43 5.05
CA PRO A 21 3.96 3.56 4.50
C PRO A 21 4.52 4.92 4.92
N LEU A 22 5.13 5.03 6.11
CA LEU A 22 5.77 6.28 6.60
C LEU A 22 6.97 6.70 5.75
N LEU A 23 7.61 5.75 5.06
CA LEU A 23 8.80 5.98 4.24
C LEU A 23 8.46 6.21 2.77
N THR A 24 7.19 6.16 2.38
CA THR A 24 6.73 6.31 0.99
C THR A 24 7.29 7.57 0.32
N SER A 25 7.34 8.69 1.05
CA SER A 25 7.89 9.95 0.54
C SER A 25 9.38 9.85 0.20
N ASN A 26 10.15 9.07 0.96
CA ASN A 26 11.58 8.86 0.71
C ASN A 26 11.78 7.95 -0.50
N PHE A 27 10.98 6.90 -0.62
CA PHE A 27 11.02 6.00 -1.78
C PHE A 27 10.61 6.71 -3.07
N LYS A 28 9.56 7.55 -3.05
CA LYS A 28 9.17 8.35 -4.22
C LYS A 28 10.24 9.35 -4.65
N ARG A 29 10.98 9.95 -3.70
CA ARG A 29 12.10 10.83 -4.04
C ARG A 29 13.28 10.08 -4.65
N LYS A 30 13.62 8.90 -4.11
CA LYS A 30 14.78 8.12 -4.57
C LYS A 30 14.49 7.30 -5.84
N TYR A 31 13.26 6.82 -6.00
CA TYR A 31 12.83 5.97 -7.12
C TYR A 31 11.48 6.47 -7.69
N PRO A 32 11.48 7.61 -8.41
CA PRO A 32 10.24 8.23 -8.89
C PRO A 32 9.47 7.37 -9.90
N ASN A 33 10.18 6.50 -10.64
CA ASN A 33 9.59 5.63 -11.64
C ASN A 33 8.99 4.35 -11.03
N LEU A 34 9.18 4.13 -9.73
CA LEU A 34 8.83 2.88 -9.09
C LEU A 34 7.43 2.99 -8.49
N ARG A 35 6.54 2.08 -8.90
CA ARG A 35 5.17 2.01 -8.41
C ARG A 35 5.14 1.35 -7.04
N ILE A 36 4.81 2.14 -6.03
CA ILE A 36 4.72 1.69 -4.64
C ILE A 36 3.30 1.24 -4.33
N ILE A 37 3.13 0.01 -3.85
CA ILE A 37 1.86 -0.57 -3.44
C ILE A 37 1.81 -0.64 -1.92
N ASN A 38 0.81 0.02 -1.32
CA ASN A 38 0.56 0.00 0.12
C ASN A 38 -0.50 -1.06 0.45
N PRO A 39 -0.13 -2.21 1.04
CA PRO A 39 -1.10 -3.26 1.37
C PRO A 39 -2.11 -2.81 2.43
N SER A 40 -1.78 -1.85 3.29
CA SER A 40 -2.70 -1.35 4.33
C SER A 40 -3.96 -0.74 3.74
N GLU A 41 -3.85 -0.03 2.62
CA GLU A 41 -5.02 0.55 1.92
C GLU A 41 -5.93 -0.55 1.39
N GLU A 42 -5.37 -1.55 0.71
CA GLU A 42 -6.12 -2.68 0.18
C GLU A 42 -6.83 -3.48 1.29
N VAL A 43 -6.16 -3.67 2.43
CA VAL A 43 -6.74 -4.33 3.61
C VAL A 43 -7.94 -3.55 4.13
N VAL A 44 -7.86 -2.21 4.23
CA VAL A 44 -9.00 -1.37 4.66
C VAL A 44 -10.17 -1.47 3.70
N TYR A 45 -9.93 -1.39 2.38
CA TYR A 45 -10.98 -1.54 1.38
C TYR A 45 -11.67 -2.92 1.46
N ARG A 46 -10.89 -3.97 1.66
CA ARG A 46 -11.41 -5.34 1.80
C ARG A 46 -12.25 -5.48 3.07
N ILE A 47 -11.77 -4.98 4.20
CA ILE A 47 -12.52 -4.98 5.47
C ILE A 47 -13.84 -4.23 5.29
N LYS A 48 -13.83 -3.02 4.70
CA LYS A 48 -15.04 -2.25 4.41
C LYS A 48 -16.03 -3.04 3.56
N ARG A 49 -15.56 -3.71 2.51
CA ARG A 49 -16.40 -4.52 1.63
C ARG A 49 -17.07 -5.67 2.38
N VAL A 50 -16.30 -6.40 3.20
CA VAL A 50 -16.80 -7.53 4.00
C VAL A 50 -17.81 -7.06 5.06
N LEU A 51 -17.55 -5.95 5.73
CA LEU A 51 -18.48 -5.39 6.72
C LEU A 51 -19.78 -4.93 6.05
N LYS A 52 -19.71 -4.25 4.90
CA LYS A 52 -20.88 -3.80 4.15
C LYS A 52 -21.71 -4.98 3.63
N SER A 53 -21.06 -6.03 3.11
CA SER A 53 -21.78 -7.21 2.58
C SER A 53 -22.47 -8.04 3.67
N ARG A 54 -22.06 -7.86 4.93
CA ARG A 54 -22.63 -8.55 6.09
C ARG A 54 -23.57 -7.68 6.92
N ASP A 55 -23.84 -6.44 6.46
CA ASP A 55 -24.59 -5.43 7.23
C ASP A 55 -23.99 -5.16 8.64
N MET A 56 -22.67 -5.30 8.75
CA MET A 56 -21.90 -5.10 9.99
C MET A 56 -21.14 -3.76 10.02
N LEU A 57 -21.30 -2.93 8.98
CA LEU A 57 -20.67 -1.63 8.94
C LEU A 57 -21.40 -0.68 9.91
N ALA A 58 -20.66 -0.04 10.81
CA ALA A 58 -21.25 0.90 11.77
C ALA A 58 -21.95 2.07 11.06
N LYS A 59 -23.14 2.46 11.55
CA LYS A 59 -23.98 3.50 10.95
C LYS A 59 -23.30 4.88 10.88
N ASP A 60 -22.42 5.17 11.85
CA ASP A 60 -21.67 6.43 11.94
C ASP A 60 -20.24 6.32 11.37
N SER A 61 -19.95 5.26 10.62
CA SER A 61 -18.63 5.05 10.03
C SER A 61 -18.33 6.13 8.98
N LYS A 62 -17.36 7.01 9.26
CA LYS A 62 -16.87 8.04 8.31
C LYS A 62 -15.94 7.49 7.20
N PHE A 63 -15.91 6.16 7.02
CA PHE A 63 -15.08 5.49 6.01
C PHE A 63 -15.72 5.50 4.61
#